data_AF-U6D452-F1
#
_entry.id   AF-U6D452-F1
#
_cell.length_a   1.000
_cell.length_b   1.000
_cell.length_c   1.000
_cell.angle_alpha   90.00
_cell.angle_beta   90.00
_cell.angle_gamma   90.00
#
_symmetry.space_group_name_H-M   'P 1'
#
loop_
_entity.id
_entity.type
_entity.pdbx_description
1 polymer ?
#
loop_
_entity_poly.entity_id
_entity_poly.type
_entity_poly.pdbx_seq_one_letter_code
_entity_poly.pdbx_strand_id
1 'polypeptide(L)'
;AEGTADTSLCRLYRHVSHDFLEIRFKIQRLLEPRQYMLLLPEHVLVKIFSFLPTRALAALKCTCHHFKGIIEAFGVRATDSRWSRDPLYRDDPCKQCRKRYEKGDVSLCRWHPKPYHHDLPYGRSYWMC
;
A
#
# COMPACT_ATOMS: atom_id res chain seq x y z
N ALA A 1 65.41 9.03 -0.98
CA ALA A 1 64.37 9.28 0.04
C ALA A 1 62.99 9.05 -0.58
N GLU A 2 62.67 7.80 -0.94
CA GLU A 2 61.48 7.48 -1.77
C GLU A 2 60.39 6.70 -1.01
N GLY A 3 60.65 6.18 0.20
CA GLY A 3 59.67 5.35 0.95
C GLY A 3 58.56 6.11 1.69
N THR A 4 58.64 7.44 1.81
CA THR A 4 57.69 8.25 2.60
C THR A 4 56.42 8.61 1.82
N ALA A 5 56.50 8.73 0.48
CA ALA A 5 55.37 9.10 -0.38
C ALA A 5 54.37 7.93 -0.59
N ASP A 6 54.86 6.71 -0.71
CA ASP A 6 53.99 5.52 -0.85
C ASP A 6 53.21 5.21 0.43
N THR A 7 53.82 5.49 1.59
CA THR A 7 53.19 5.26 2.89
C THR A 7 52.08 6.29 3.19
N SER A 8 52.18 7.51 2.67
CA SER A 8 51.13 8.53 2.79
C SER A 8 49.98 8.27 1.83
N LEU A 9 50.26 7.87 0.58
CA LEU A 9 49.26 7.46 -0.40
C LEU A 9 48.45 6.24 0.04
N CYS A 10 49.10 5.21 0.59
CA CYS A 10 48.41 4.04 1.15
C CYS A 10 47.47 4.40 2.32
N ARG A 11 47.86 5.35 3.17
CA ARG A 11 47.01 5.83 4.28
C ARG A 11 45.82 6.64 3.78
N LEU A 12 46.03 7.49 2.78
CA LEU A 12 44.96 8.25 2.12
C LEU A 12 43.95 7.32 1.45
N TYR A 13 44.41 6.33 0.68
CA TYR A 13 43.54 5.34 0.05
C TYR A 13 42.72 4.53 1.06
N ARG A 14 43.33 4.19 2.21
CA ARG A 14 42.67 3.45 3.29
C ARG A 14 41.62 4.30 4.02
N HIS A 15 41.83 5.61 4.11
CA HIS A 15 40.85 6.56 4.64
C HIS A 15 39.67 6.75 3.68
N VAL A 16 39.95 6.98 2.39
CA VAL A 16 38.91 7.14 1.36
C VAL A 16 38.04 5.88 1.25
N SER A 17 38.64 4.69 1.38
CA SER A 17 37.89 3.44 1.39
C SER A 17 37.07 3.25 2.68
N HIS A 18 37.59 3.66 3.84
CA HIS A 18 36.83 3.64 5.10
C HIS A 18 35.63 4.58 5.06
N ASP A 19 35.81 5.82 4.60
CA ASP A 19 34.74 6.81 4.49
C ASP A 19 33.66 6.34 3.50
N PHE A 20 34.07 5.74 2.38
CA PHE A 20 33.15 5.13 1.43
C PHE A 20 32.34 3.97 2.04
N LEU A 21 33.00 3.08 2.79
CA LEU A 21 32.34 1.96 3.46
C LEU A 21 31.40 2.47 4.57
N GLU A 22 31.79 3.49 5.31
CA GLU A 22 30.97 4.10 6.36
C GLU A 22 29.73 4.79 5.78
N ILE A 23 29.87 5.54 4.70
CA ILE A 23 28.74 6.13 3.98
C ILE A 23 27.82 5.03 3.43
N ARG A 24 28.38 3.99 2.82
CA ARG A 24 27.60 2.85 2.32
C ARG A 24 26.84 2.16 3.45
N PHE A 25 27.47 1.96 4.60
CA PHE A 25 26.84 1.33 5.76
C PHE A 25 25.73 2.20 6.35
N LYS A 26 25.94 3.52 6.45
CA LYS A 26 24.92 4.48 6.89
C LYS A 26 23.73 4.47 5.93
N ILE A 27 23.97 4.47 4.61
CA ILE A 27 22.92 4.36 3.59
C ILE A 27 22.16 3.04 3.72
N GLN A 28 22.86 1.91 3.88
CA GLN A 28 22.22 0.61 4.07
C GLN A 28 21.34 0.57 5.31
N ARG A 29 21.80 1.10 6.47
CA ARG A 29 20.98 1.19 7.70
C ARG A 29 19.77 2.10 7.57
N LEU A 30 19.83 3.14 6.72
CA LEU A 30 18.69 4.02 6.47
C LEU A 30 17.68 3.36 5.52
N LEU A 31 18.15 2.57 4.57
CA LEU A 31 17.34 1.81 3.62
C LEU A 31 16.87 0.46 4.17
N GLU A 32 17.39 0.02 5.33
CA GLU A 32 16.91 -1.18 5.99
C GLU A 32 15.39 -1.07 6.20
N PRO A 33 14.62 -2.09 5.78
CA PRO A 33 13.16 -2.04 5.83
C PRO A 33 12.71 -2.05 7.28
N ARG A 34 12.55 -0.86 7.84
CA ARG A 34 12.03 -0.66 9.18
C ARG A 34 10.54 -0.93 9.15
N GLN A 35 10.13 -1.99 9.84
CA GLN A 35 8.73 -2.42 9.92
C GLN A 35 7.90 -1.54 10.88
N TYR A 36 8.05 -0.21 10.82
CA TYR A 36 7.36 0.71 11.73
C TYR A 36 5.84 0.57 11.69
N MET A 37 5.30 0.17 10.54
CA MET A 37 3.86 -0.06 10.39
C MET A 37 3.35 -1.29 11.16
N LEU A 38 4.22 -2.23 11.56
CA LEU A 38 3.81 -3.37 12.42
C LEU A 38 3.70 -2.98 13.90
N LEU A 39 4.32 -1.87 14.30
CA LEU A 39 4.29 -1.37 15.68
C LEU A 39 3.11 -0.42 15.95
N LEU A 40 2.39 -0.03 14.89
CA LEU A 40 1.22 0.84 15.02
C LEU A 40 0.03 0.05 15.60
N PRO A 41 -0.78 0.66 16.49
CA PRO A 41 -2.03 0.06 16.93
C PRO A 41 -2.99 -0.19 15.76
N GLU A 42 -3.77 -1.28 15.83
CA GLU A 42 -4.66 -1.71 14.74
C GLU A 42 -5.65 -0.61 14.30
N HIS A 43 -6.23 0.13 15.25
CA HIS A 43 -7.19 1.20 14.93
C HIS A 43 -6.55 2.35 14.12
N VAL A 44 -5.26 2.63 14.32
CA VAL A 44 -4.51 3.62 13.54
C VAL A 44 -4.30 3.09 12.12
N LEU A 45 -3.91 1.82 11.98
CA LEU A 45 -3.75 1.16 10.68
C LEU A 45 -5.05 1.14 9.89
N VAL A 46 -6.17 0.79 10.53
CA VAL A 46 -7.50 0.83 9.91
C VAL A 46 -7.82 2.23 9.38
N LYS A 47 -7.53 3.27 10.17
CA LYS A 47 -7.76 4.66 9.74
C LYS A 47 -6.87 5.04 8.57
N ILE A 48 -5.59 4.70 8.58
CA ILE A 48 -4.67 4.91 7.45
C ILE A 48 -5.17 4.18 6.20
N PHE A 49 -5.49 2.90 6.32
CA PHE A 49 -5.95 2.06 5.22
C PHE A 49 -7.27 2.58 4.62
N SER A 50 -8.16 3.17 5.44
CA SER A 50 -9.40 3.77 4.96
C SER A 50 -9.20 4.98 4.03
N PHE A 51 -8.00 5.57 3.99
CA PHE A 51 -7.65 6.65 3.07
C PHE A 51 -7.00 6.17 1.76
N LEU A 52 -6.73 4.87 1.62
CA LEU A 52 -6.01 4.34 0.48
C LEU A 52 -6.95 3.93 -0.67
N PRO A 53 -6.52 4.09 -1.94
CA PRO A 53 -7.25 3.60 -3.10
C PRO A 53 -7.17 2.07 -3.22
N THR A 54 -8.06 1.49 -4.03
CA THR A 54 -8.27 0.04 -4.12
C THR A 54 -7.00 -0.69 -4.53
N ARG A 55 -6.24 -0.12 -5.48
CA ARG A 55 -4.96 -0.68 -5.93
C ARG A 55 -3.91 -0.73 -4.81
N ALA A 56 -3.84 0.31 -3.98
CA ALA A 56 -2.89 0.37 -2.87
C ALA A 56 -3.27 -0.61 -1.76
N LEU A 57 -4.56 -0.71 -1.42
CA LEU A 57 -5.03 -1.71 -0.46
C LEU A 57 -4.82 -3.15 -0.93
N ALA A 58 -5.05 -3.42 -2.22
CA ALA A 58 -4.76 -4.73 -2.81
C ALA A 58 -3.28 -5.08 -2.71
N ALA A 59 -2.39 -4.13 -3.00
CA ALA A 59 -0.95 -4.32 -2.83
C ALA A 59 -0.59 -4.60 -1.36
N LEU A 60 -1.11 -3.81 -0.41
CA LEU A 60 -0.89 -4.02 1.03
C LEU A 60 -1.36 -5.39 1.51
N LYS A 61 -2.53 -5.83 1.06
CA LYS A 61 -3.09 -7.16 1.36
C LYS A 61 -2.16 -8.30 0.92
N CYS A 62 -1.39 -8.09 -0.16
CA CYS A 62 -0.42 -9.06 -0.66
C CYS A 62 0.98 -8.93 0.00
N THR A 63 1.24 -7.88 0.78
CA THR A 63 2.57 -7.70 1.41
C THR A 63 2.78 -8.53 2.66
N CYS A 64 1.77 -8.68 3.52
CA CYS A 64 1.87 -9.50 4.74
C CYS A 64 0.51 -9.99 5.26
N HIS A 65 0.53 -11.08 6.03
CA HIS A 65 -0.67 -11.66 6.62
C HIS A 65 -1.34 -10.74 7.65
N HIS A 66 -0.57 -9.93 8.39
CA HIS A 66 -1.11 -9.01 9.37
C HIS A 66 -2.00 -7.93 8.73
N PHE A 67 -1.52 -7.29 7.66
CA PHE A 67 -2.32 -6.31 6.92
C PHE A 67 -3.53 -6.94 6.25
N LYS A 68 -3.38 -8.15 5.68
CA LYS A 68 -4.53 -8.92 5.18
C LYS A 68 -5.58 -9.11 6.29
N GLY A 69 -5.16 -9.57 7.47
CA GLY A 69 -6.03 -9.78 8.62
C GLY A 69 -6.77 -8.52 9.04
N ILE A 70 -6.06 -7.39 9.17
CA ILE A 70 -6.68 -6.10 9.51
C ILE A 70 -7.71 -5.67 8.45
N ILE A 71 -7.35 -5.73 7.16
CA ILE A 71 -8.24 -5.30 6.08
C ILE A 71 -9.52 -6.16 6.04
N GLU A 72 -9.40 -7.48 6.22
CA GLU A 72 -10.53 -8.41 6.18
C GLU A 72 -11.38 -8.33 7.47
N ALA A 73 -10.75 -8.35 8.65
CA ALA A 73 -11.45 -8.33 9.94
C ALA A 73 -12.25 -7.05 10.17
N PHE A 74 -11.68 -5.90 9.82
CA PHE A 74 -12.35 -4.60 9.97
C PHE A 74 -13.12 -4.17 8.72
N GLY A 75 -13.11 -4.98 7.65
CA GLY A 75 -13.81 -4.69 6.41
C GLY A 75 -13.41 -3.35 5.78
N VAL A 76 -12.11 -3.04 5.80
CA VAL A 76 -11.59 -1.74 5.35
C VAL A 76 -11.91 -1.51 3.88
N ARG A 77 -12.53 -0.37 3.57
CA ARG A 77 -12.94 0.01 2.22
C ARG A 77 -11.98 1.05 1.66
N ALA A 78 -11.67 0.91 0.37
CA ALA A 78 -10.88 1.91 -0.32
C ALA A 78 -11.63 3.24 -0.49
N THR A 79 -10.91 4.35 -0.59
CA THR A 79 -11.48 5.68 -0.82
C THR A 79 -12.15 5.82 -2.17
N ASP A 80 -11.56 5.22 -3.19
CA ASP A 80 -12.10 5.13 -4.55
C ASP A 80 -13.11 3.98 -4.69
N SER A 81 -13.44 3.28 -3.59
CA SER A 81 -14.43 2.23 -3.61
C SER A 81 -15.81 2.83 -3.80
N ARG A 82 -16.33 2.70 -5.02
CA ARG A 82 -17.67 3.15 -5.41
C ARG A 82 -18.71 2.07 -5.09
N TRP A 83 -18.64 1.51 -3.88
CA TRP A 83 -19.63 0.56 -3.40
C TRP A 83 -20.90 1.31 -3.00
N SER A 84 -22.07 0.73 -3.32
CA SER A 84 -23.33 1.28 -2.82
C SER A 84 -23.30 1.29 -1.29
N ARG A 85 -23.63 2.44 -0.71
CA ARG A 85 -23.80 2.60 0.74
C ARG A 85 -25.22 2.29 1.18
N ASP A 86 -26.15 2.24 0.23
CA ASP A 86 -27.54 1.91 0.49
C ASP A 86 -27.64 0.44 0.96
N PRO A 87 -28.24 0.17 2.13
CA PRO A 87 -28.45 -1.18 2.64
C PRO A 87 -29.15 -2.11 1.65
N LEU A 88 -30.03 -1.58 0.79
CA LEU A 88 -30.80 -2.36 -0.17
C LEU A 88 -29.93 -2.98 -1.28
N TYR A 89 -28.83 -2.31 -1.62
CA TYR A 89 -27.98 -2.67 -2.77
C TYR A 89 -26.53 -3.00 -2.37
N ARG A 90 -26.23 -3.04 -1.08
CA ARG A 90 -24.87 -3.27 -0.55
C ARG A 90 -24.30 -4.61 -0.98
N ASP A 91 -25.15 -5.64 -1.02
CA ASP A 91 -24.77 -7.03 -1.26
C ASP A 91 -25.08 -7.47 -2.70
N ASP A 92 -25.46 -6.53 -3.57
CA ASP A 92 -25.72 -6.81 -4.98
C ASP A 92 -24.43 -7.25 -5.68
N PRO A 93 -24.47 -8.36 -6.43
CA PRO A 93 -23.34 -8.75 -7.24
C PRO A 93 -23.09 -7.70 -8.32
N CYS A 94 -21.87 -7.65 -8.82
CA CYS A 94 -21.61 -6.86 -10.01
C CYS A 94 -22.53 -7.31 -11.16
N LYS A 95 -23.25 -6.39 -11.80
CA LYS A 95 -24.17 -6.71 -12.90
C LYS A 95 -23.52 -7.45 -14.07
N GLN A 96 -22.31 -7.05 -14.47
CA GLN A 96 -21.63 -7.64 -15.63
C GLN A 96 -20.90 -8.96 -15.31
N CYS A 97 -20.04 -8.96 -14.28
CA CYS A 97 -19.25 -10.15 -13.97
C CYS A 97 -19.91 -11.10 -12.96
N ARG A 98 -21.06 -10.72 -12.38
CA ARG A 98 -21.80 -11.43 -11.32
C ARG A 98 -20.99 -11.74 -10.06
N LYS A 99 -19.81 -11.14 -9.92
CA LYS A 99 -18.95 -11.32 -8.75
C LYS A 99 -19.67 -10.77 -7.52
N ARG A 100 -19.82 -11.64 -6.51
CA ARG A 100 -20.14 -11.25 -5.14
C ARG A 100 -18.85 -10.89 -4.44
N TYR A 101 -18.85 -9.75 -3.77
CA TYR A 101 -17.70 -9.27 -3.05
C TYR A 101 -17.93 -9.49 -1.55
N GLU A 102 -16.92 -9.99 -0.86
CA GLU A 102 -16.96 -10.18 0.59
C GLU A 102 -16.47 -8.94 1.34
N LYS A 103 -16.64 -8.91 2.67
CA LYS A 103 -16.11 -7.83 3.50
C LYS A 103 -14.58 -7.78 3.38
N GLY A 104 -14.02 -6.58 3.16
CA GLY A 104 -12.59 -6.42 2.93
C GLY A 104 -12.10 -6.93 1.56
N ASP A 105 -13.03 -7.18 0.62
CA ASP A 105 -12.68 -7.47 -0.77
C ASP A 105 -12.21 -6.19 -1.47
N VAL A 106 -10.90 -6.13 -1.70
CA VAL A 106 -10.19 -5.06 -2.42
C VAL A 106 -9.82 -5.48 -3.84
N SER A 107 -10.38 -6.60 -4.32
CA SER A 107 -10.15 -7.04 -5.69
C SER A 107 -10.81 -6.08 -6.68
N LEU A 108 -10.02 -5.69 -7.68
CA LEU A 108 -10.54 -4.97 -8.82
C LEU A 108 -11.43 -5.91 -9.63
N CYS A 109 -12.58 -5.41 -10.08
CA CYS A 109 -13.27 -6.12 -11.15
C CYS A 109 -12.37 -6.08 -12.39
N ARG A 110 -12.11 -7.25 -12.97
CA ARG A 110 -11.22 -7.39 -14.13
C ARG A 110 -11.85 -6.87 -15.42
N TRP A 111 -13.17 -6.78 -15.45
CA TRP A 111 -13.95 -6.50 -16.66
C TRP A 111 -14.31 -5.03 -16.84
N HIS A 112 -14.20 -4.23 -15.77
CA HIS A 112 -14.57 -2.82 -15.84
C HIS A 112 -13.97 -2.06 -14.63
N PRO A 113 -13.30 -0.91 -14.87
CA PRO A 113 -12.88 -0.03 -13.79
C PRO A 113 -14.13 0.46 -13.09
N LYS A 114 -14.22 0.36 -11.76
CA LYS A 114 -15.46 0.58 -10.99
C LYS A 114 -15.89 2.06 -11.06
N PRO A 115 -17.02 2.43 -11.70
CA PRO A 115 -17.51 3.80 -11.68
C PRO A 115 -18.95 3.84 -11.12
N TYR A 116 -19.26 4.17 -9.86
CA TYR A 116 -19.68 5.50 -9.37
C TYR A 116 -20.62 5.32 -8.17
N HIS A 117 -20.81 6.38 -7.38
CA HIS A 117 -22.14 6.87 -7.00
C HIS A 117 -22.10 8.39 -6.75
N HIS A 118 -23.03 9.12 -7.35
CA HIS A 118 -23.55 10.39 -6.82
C HIS A 118 -25.09 10.35 -7.02
N ASP A 119 -25.84 10.71 -5.98
CA ASP A 119 -27.29 10.86 -6.05
C ASP A 119 -27.64 11.98 -7.04
N LEU A 120 -28.30 11.63 -8.16
CA LEU A 120 -28.88 12.63 -9.05
C LEU A 120 -30.32 12.96 -8.60
N PRO A 121 -30.74 14.25 -8.65
CA PRO A 121 -32.02 14.70 -8.10
C PRO A 121 -33.27 14.28 -8.89
N TYR A 122 -33.15 13.52 -9.99
CA TYR A 122 -34.27 13.25 -10.92
C TYR A 122 -34.70 11.77 -11.02
N GLY A 123 -34.39 10.94 -10.02
CA GLY A 123 -34.89 9.57 -9.94
C GLY A 123 -34.02 8.50 -10.62
N ARG A 124 -34.57 7.27 -10.68
CA ARG A 124 -33.84 6.01 -10.96
C ARG A 124 -33.28 5.98 -12.38
N SER A 125 -31.99 6.26 -12.50
CA SER A 125 -31.20 5.89 -13.69
C SER A 125 -30.75 4.44 -13.53
N TYR A 126 -31.25 3.57 -14.40
CA TYR A 126 -30.75 2.21 -14.51
C TYR A 126 -29.41 2.25 -15.24
N TRP A 127 -28.31 1.92 -14.56
CA TRP A 127 -26.98 1.92 -15.16
C TRP A 127 -26.66 0.57 -15.82
N MET A 128 -26.23 0.67 -17.09
CA MET A 128 -25.27 -0.25 -17.68
C MET A 128 -23.87 0.12 -17.17
N CYS A 129 -23.06 -0.90 -16.96
CA CYS A 129 -21.74 -0.83 -16.33
C CYS A 129 -20.74 0.08 -17.07
#